data_AF-A0A822DRF6-F1
#
_entry.id   AF-A0A822DRF6-F1
#
_cell.length_a   1.000
_cell.length_b   1.000
_cell.length_c   1.000
_cell.angle_alpha   90.00
_cell.angle_beta   90.00
_cell.angle_gamma   90.00
#
_symmetry.space_group_name_H-M   'P 1'
#
loop_
_entity.id
_entity.type
_entity.pdbx_description
1 polymer ?
#
loop_
_entity_poly.entity_id
_entity_poly.type
_entity_poly.pdbx_seq_one_letter_code
_entity_poly.pdbx_strand_id
1 'polypeptide(L)'
;MDNHGVQSNEQQPHQQITTDIHKELGDRRQSSIIDLWATVDKSRLEQDVHIIPLEDLYTRFHTNPRNGLSAATIVDAQTQYGLNKMTPQKPPSYFWLLFQQLFMGFNAILWVAGIFAFLAYKPFGEPNPSVTNLALGIVLVLVITCNSILNVYQEIKSIKIVASFSNLLPTIATVRRDGREQQIVTDQIVPGDIILVRMGDKLPADCRFISCEGLK
;
A
#
# COMPACT_ATOMS: atom_id res chain seq x y z
N MET A 1 -20.77 -60.01 50.55
CA MET A 1 -19.68 -60.52 49.71
C MET A 1 -19.53 -59.54 48.57
N ASP A 2 -18.58 -58.65 48.78
CA ASP A 2 -18.33 -57.44 48.03
C ASP A 2 -17.73 -57.75 46.66
N ASN A 3 -18.09 -56.97 45.64
CA ASN A 3 -17.33 -56.94 44.40
C ASN A 3 -17.01 -55.48 44.06
N HIS A 4 -15.78 -55.09 44.37
CA HIS A 4 -15.18 -53.82 43.96
C HIS A 4 -14.80 -53.90 42.47
N GLY A 5 -15.45 -53.06 41.65
CA GLY A 5 -15.01 -52.74 40.30
C GLY A 5 -14.33 -51.38 40.28
N VAL A 6 -13.00 -51.36 40.32
CA VAL A 6 -12.16 -50.20 40.04
C VAL A 6 -12.15 -50.01 38.51
N GLN A 7 -12.58 -48.86 38.00
CA GLN A 7 -12.21 -48.40 36.66
C GLN A 7 -11.31 -47.17 36.80
N SER A 8 -10.05 -47.40 36.44
CA SER A 8 -8.96 -46.45 36.30
C SER A 8 -9.26 -45.45 35.18
N ASN A 9 -9.19 -44.16 35.52
CA ASN A 9 -9.25 -43.05 34.59
C ASN A 9 -7.83 -42.78 34.06
N GLU A 10 -7.41 -43.52 33.03
CA GLU A 10 -6.18 -43.28 32.28
C GLU A 10 -6.52 -42.54 30.98
N GLN A 11 -6.85 -41.24 31.09
CA GLN A 11 -6.83 -40.34 29.95
C GLN A 11 -5.41 -39.75 29.80
N GLN A 12 -4.79 -40.07 28.67
CA GLN A 12 -3.39 -39.83 28.35
C GLN A 12 -3.04 -38.32 28.26
N PRO A 13 -1.94 -37.87 28.88
CA PRO A 13 -1.52 -36.45 28.91
C PRO A 13 -1.08 -35.87 27.55
N HIS A 14 -0.88 -36.70 26.53
CA HIS A 14 -0.40 -36.26 25.21
C HIS A 14 -1.44 -35.50 24.36
N GLN A 15 -2.73 -35.73 24.61
CA GLN A 15 -3.79 -35.07 23.84
C GLN A 15 -4.06 -33.63 24.32
N GLN A 16 -3.80 -33.36 25.60
CA GLN A 16 -4.00 -32.04 26.21
C GLN A 16 -2.85 -31.09 25.83
N ILE A 17 -1.61 -31.58 25.80
CA ILE A 17 -0.43 -30.81 25.38
C ILE A 17 -0.53 -30.38 23.91
N THR A 18 -1.06 -31.23 23.03
CA THR A 18 -1.21 -30.89 21.60
C THR A 18 -2.33 -29.89 21.35
N THR A 19 -3.41 -29.91 22.15
CA THR A 19 -4.47 -28.89 22.07
C THR A 19 -4.01 -27.54 22.63
N ASP A 20 -3.24 -27.54 23.70
CA ASP A 20 -2.71 -26.31 24.30
C ASP A 20 -1.67 -25.63 23.40
N ILE A 21 -0.76 -26.39 22.77
CA ILE A 21 0.21 -25.85 21.81
C ILE A 21 -0.49 -25.26 20.58
N HIS A 22 -1.56 -25.91 20.07
CA HIS A 22 -2.31 -25.40 18.92
C HIS A 22 -3.08 -24.11 19.23
N LYS A 23 -3.54 -23.95 20.48
CA LYS A 23 -4.20 -22.75 20.98
C LYS A 23 -3.20 -21.61 21.20
N GLU A 24 -2.04 -21.93 21.76
CA GLU A 24 -0.97 -20.97 22.03
C GLU A 24 -0.28 -20.47 20.73
N LEU A 25 -0.14 -21.33 19.72
CA LEU A 25 0.34 -20.95 18.38
C LEU A 25 -0.67 -20.09 17.59
N GLY A 26 -1.98 -20.26 17.87
CA GLY A 26 -3.04 -19.41 17.34
C GLY A 26 -2.98 -17.99 17.90
N ASP A 27 -2.84 -17.87 19.22
CA ASP A 27 -2.76 -16.58 19.92
C ASP A 27 -1.46 -15.82 19.61
N ARG A 28 -0.32 -16.51 19.47
CA ARG A 28 0.97 -15.88 19.13
C ARG A 28 1.03 -15.35 17.69
N ARG A 29 0.25 -15.91 16.76
CA ARG A 29 0.17 -15.39 15.38
C ARG A 29 -0.69 -14.12 15.29
N GLN A 30 -1.59 -13.92 16.26
CA GLN A 30 -2.39 -12.70 16.39
C GLN A 30 -1.63 -11.56 17.09
N SER A 31 -0.66 -11.88 17.97
CA SER A 31 0.00 -10.88 18.82
C SER A 31 1.10 -10.04 18.16
N SER A 32 1.51 -10.34 16.92
CA SER A 32 2.57 -9.58 16.21
C SER A 32 2.05 -8.68 15.09
N ILE A 33 0.76 -8.74 14.78
CA ILE A 33 0.10 -7.63 14.10
C ILE A 33 -0.13 -6.61 15.21
N ILE A 34 0.67 -5.55 15.24
CA ILE A 34 0.22 -4.30 15.86
C ILE A 34 -1.18 -4.11 15.29
N ASP A 35 -2.21 -4.19 16.12
CA ASP A 35 -3.60 -4.05 15.71
C ASP A 35 -3.74 -2.64 15.12
N LEU A 36 -3.43 -2.53 13.83
CA LEU A 36 -3.42 -1.27 13.11
C LEU A 36 -4.81 -0.65 13.22
N TRP A 37 -5.84 -1.51 13.27
CA TRP A 37 -7.23 -1.13 13.50
C TRP A 37 -7.48 -0.47 14.86
N ALA A 38 -6.69 -0.76 15.90
CA ALA A 38 -6.79 -0.11 17.21
C ALA A 38 -6.16 1.29 17.20
N THR A 39 -5.19 1.55 16.30
CA THR A 39 -4.61 2.87 16.07
C THR A 39 -5.37 3.72 15.05
N VAL A 40 -6.32 3.15 14.31
CA VAL A 40 -7.19 3.92 13.42
C VAL A 40 -8.15 4.73 14.27
N ASP A 41 -8.08 6.05 14.11
CA ASP A 41 -9.05 7.00 14.68
C ASP A 41 -10.45 6.72 14.12
N LYS A 42 -11.24 5.95 14.88
CA LYS A 42 -12.60 5.51 14.48
C LYS A 42 -13.58 6.67 14.30
N SER A 43 -13.29 7.85 14.85
CA SER A 43 -14.09 9.06 14.60
C SER A 43 -14.10 9.46 13.11
N ARG A 44 -13.08 9.05 12.34
CA ARG A 44 -13.02 9.24 10.88
C ARG A 44 -13.86 8.23 10.10
N LEU A 45 -14.20 7.09 10.70
CA LEU A 45 -15.04 6.03 10.10
C LEU A 45 -16.53 6.31 10.31
N GLU A 46 -16.88 7.06 11.34
CA GLU A 46 -18.24 7.56 11.57
C GLU A 46 -18.52 8.80 10.70
N GLN A 47 -18.52 8.61 9.37
CA GLN A 47 -18.90 9.68 8.45
C GLN A 47 -20.43 9.81 8.40
N ASP A 48 -20.98 10.63 9.28
CA ASP A 48 -22.39 11.03 9.33
C ASP A 48 -22.81 12.00 8.20
N VAL A 49 -21.82 12.46 7.41
CA VAL A 49 -21.98 13.48 6.38
C VAL A 49 -23.08 13.14 5.38
N HIS A 50 -23.37 11.86 5.13
CA HIS A 50 -24.40 11.40 4.20
C HIS A 50 -25.81 11.25 4.82
N ILE A 51 -25.92 11.21 6.15
CA ILE A 51 -27.19 11.02 6.88
C ILE A 51 -27.76 12.31 7.47
N ILE A 52 -26.92 13.30 7.77
CA ILE A 52 -27.38 14.58 8.33
C ILE A 52 -28.19 15.38 7.31
N PRO A 53 -29.15 16.23 7.72
CA PRO A 53 -29.83 17.18 6.81
C PRO A 53 -28.87 18.08 6.03
N LEU A 54 -29.30 18.59 4.87
CA LEU A 54 -28.45 19.43 4.02
C LEU A 54 -28.10 20.77 4.70
N GLU A 55 -29.01 21.28 5.51
CA GLU A 55 -28.90 22.54 6.25
C GLU A 55 -27.80 22.44 7.31
N ASP A 56 -27.74 21.31 8.01
CA ASP A 56 -26.70 21.00 8.98
C ASP A 56 -25.34 20.80 8.29
N LEU A 57 -25.34 20.18 7.11
CA LEU A 57 -24.16 20.02 6.27
C LEU A 57 -23.59 21.38 5.83
N TYR A 58 -24.44 22.27 5.31
CA TYR A 58 -24.04 23.61 4.90
C TYR A 58 -23.50 24.43 6.07
N THR A 59 -24.10 24.28 7.25
CA THR A 59 -23.64 24.95 8.47
C THR A 59 -22.28 24.42 8.91
N ARG A 60 -22.08 23.09 8.92
CA ARG A 60 -20.85 22.42 9.35
C ARG A 60 -19.63 22.78 8.50
N PHE A 61 -19.82 22.93 7.19
CA PHE A 61 -18.76 23.28 6.25
C PHE A 61 -18.74 24.77 5.87
N HIS A 62 -19.59 25.59 6.49
CA HIS A 62 -19.73 27.02 6.20
C HIS A 62 -19.98 27.33 4.71
N THR A 63 -20.73 26.44 4.04
CA THR A 63 -20.99 26.51 2.60
C THR A 63 -22.32 27.20 2.31
N ASN A 64 -22.34 28.15 1.37
CA ASN A 64 -23.58 28.69 0.84
C ASN A 64 -24.06 27.87 -0.38
N PRO A 65 -25.27 27.30 -0.40
CA PRO A 65 -25.74 26.47 -1.51
C PRO A 65 -25.84 27.19 -2.86
N ARG A 66 -26.06 28.52 -2.85
CA ARG A 66 -26.16 29.33 -4.07
C ARG A 66 -24.83 29.91 -4.49
N ASN A 67 -24.06 30.43 -3.53
CA ASN A 67 -22.84 31.19 -3.83
C ASN A 67 -21.56 30.34 -3.71
N GLY A 68 -21.62 29.16 -3.11
CA GLY A 68 -20.44 28.37 -2.78
C GLY A 68 -19.63 28.97 -1.63
N LEU A 69 -18.35 28.60 -1.54
CA LEU A 69 -17.41 29.13 -0.56
C LEU A 69 -16.85 30.49 -0.98
N SER A 70 -16.47 31.29 0.02
CA SER A 70 -15.75 32.54 -0.20
C SER A 70 -14.24 32.34 -0.27
N ALA A 71 -13.52 33.22 -0.96
CA ALA A 71 -12.06 33.19 -1.02
C ALA A 71 -11.38 33.14 0.37
N ALA A 72 -11.92 33.87 1.36
CA ALA A 72 -11.40 33.86 2.73
C ALA A 72 -11.56 32.49 3.40
N THR A 73 -12.76 31.92 3.33
CA THR A 73 -13.08 30.59 3.90
C THR A 73 -12.23 29.49 3.26
N ILE A 74 -11.88 29.61 1.98
CA ILE A 74 -11.02 28.65 1.29
C ILE A 74 -9.60 28.70 1.84
N VAL A 75 -9.05 29.88 2.09
CA VAL A 75 -7.70 30.02 2.68
C VAL A 75 -7.66 29.40 4.07
N ASP A 76 -8.69 29.64 4.88
CA ASP A 76 -8.82 29.06 6.22
C ASP A 76 -8.92 27.52 6.14
N ALA A 77 -9.77 27.01 5.24
CA ALA A 77 -9.94 25.58 5.01
C ALA A 77 -8.67 24.91 4.48
N GLN A 78 -7.93 25.53 3.56
CA GLN A 78 -6.65 25.02 3.07
C GLN A 78 -5.60 24.99 4.18
N THR A 79 -5.62 25.95 5.09
CA THR A 79 -4.72 25.97 6.25
C THR A 79 -5.06 24.86 7.23
N GLN A 80 -6.35 24.56 7.41
CA GLN A 80 -6.82 23.52 8.34
C GLN A 80 -6.67 22.10 7.79
N TYR A 81 -7.07 21.87 6.53
CA TYR A 81 -7.17 20.53 5.93
C TYR A 81 -6.02 20.20 4.97
N GLY A 82 -5.28 21.20 4.51
CA GLY A 82 -4.25 21.03 3.48
C GLY A 82 -4.84 20.91 2.07
N LEU A 83 -3.97 20.57 1.12
CA LEU A 83 -4.36 20.34 -0.28
C LEU A 83 -5.01 18.96 -0.44
N ASN A 84 -5.93 18.84 -1.40
CA ASN A 84 -6.53 17.58 -1.84
C ASN A 84 -5.53 16.76 -2.68
N LYS A 85 -4.40 16.39 -2.08
CA LYS A 85 -3.40 15.51 -2.68
C LYS A 85 -3.12 14.34 -1.76
N MET A 86 -3.16 13.14 -2.35
CA MET A 86 -2.61 11.96 -1.70
C MET A 86 -1.12 12.16 -1.47
N THR A 87 -0.63 11.77 -0.29
CA THR A 87 0.81 11.79 -0.01
C THR A 87 1.52 10.90 -1.03
N PRO A 88 2.48 11.42 -1.80
CA PRO A 88 3.18 10.61 -2.79
C PRO A 88 3.93 9.49 -2.07
N GLN A 89 3.82 8.27 -2.59
CA GLN A 89 4.59 7.15 -2.06
C GLN A 89 6.08 7.46 -2.19
N LYS A 90 6.84 7.20 -1.12
CA LYS A 90 8.30 7.40 -1.15
C LYS A 90 8.88 6.45 -2.20
N PRO A 91 9.74 6.92 -3.11
CA PRO A 91 10.42 6.02 -4.03
C PRO A 91 11.25 5.02 -3.22
N PRO A 92 11.31 3.74 -3.64
CA PRO A 92 12.16 2.77 -2.98
C PRO A 92 13.62 3.22 -3.04
N SER A 93 14.39 2.90 -2.00
CA SER A 93 15.82 3.17 -2.00
C SER A 93 16.49 2.39 -3.15
N TYR A 94 17.30 3.07 -3.97
CA TYR A 94 18.01 2.43 -5.08
C TYR A 94 18.93 1.28 -4.63
N PHE A 95 19.52 1.40 -3.44
CA PHE A 95 20.34 0.33 -2.86
C PHE A 95 19.48 -0.88 -2.48
N TRP A 96 18.30 -0.65 -1.89
CA TRP A 96 17.37 -1.73 -1.58
C TRP A 96 16.86 -2.42 -2.84
N LEU A 97 16.57 -1.63 -3.88
CA LEU A 97 16.16 -2.14 -5.18
C LEU A 97 17.24 -3.03 -5.81
N LEU A 98 18.49 -2.55 -5.81
CA LEU A 98 19.62 -3.33 -6.29
C LEU A 98 19.81 -4.63 -5.50
N PHE A 99 19.71 -4.57 -4.17
CA PHE A 99 19.80 -5.75 -3.32
C PHE A 99 18.70 -6.76 -3.66
N GLN A 100 17.46 -6.31 -3.80
CA GLN A 100 16.34 -7.16 -4.17
C GLN A 100 16.56 -7.79 -5.55
N GLN A 101 17.00 -7.02 -6.55
CA GLN A 101 17.27 -7.53 -7.89
C GLN A 101 18.47 -8.49 -7.94
N LEU A 102 19.47 -8.33 -7.07
CA LEU A 102 20.64 -9.22 -7.00
C LEU A 102 20.30 -10.60 -6.42
N PHE A 103 19.45 -10.68 -5.40
CA PHE A 103 19.24 -11.92 -4.63
C PHE A 103 17.89 -12.60 -4.88
N MET A 104 16.92 -11.95 -5.53
CA MET A 104 15.59 -12.51 -5.78
C MET A 104 15.37 -12.92 -7.25
N GLY A 105 14.26 -13.62 -7.48
CA GLY A 105 13.82 -14.01 -8.82
C GLY A 105 14.79 -14.97 -9.51
N PHE A 106 15.06 -14.73 -10.79
CA PHE A 106 15.96 -15.56 -11.60
C PHE A 106 17.40 -15.54 -11.09
N ASN A 107 17.87 -14.42 -10.54
CA ASN A 107 19.24 -14.30 -10.02
C ASN A 107 19.47 -15.18 -8.79
N ALA A 108 18.43 -15.47 -8.00
CA ALA A 108 18.51 -16.43 -6.89
C ALA A 108 18.95 -17.83 -7.37
N ILE A 109 18.41 -18.28 -8.50
CA ILE A 109 18.75 -19.58 -9.10
C ILE A 109 20.20 -19.57 -9.58
N LEU A 110 20.65 -18.46 -10.18
CA LEU A 110 22.04 -18.31 -10.63
C LEU A 110 23.03 -18.28 -9.47
N TRP A 111 22.67 -17.70 -8.32
CA TRP A 111 23.48 -17.77 -7.11
C TRP A 111 23.65 -19.21 -6.64
N VAL A 112 22.55 -19.98 -6.60
CA VAL A 112 22.60 -21.41 -6.24
C VAL A 112 23.47 -22.18 -7.24
N ALA A 113 23.33 -21.94 -8.53
CA ALA A 113 24.19 -22.55 -9.56
C ALA A 113 25.67 -22.16 -9.40
N GLY A 114 25.94 -20.89 -9.07
CA GLY A 114 27.29 -20.39 -8.79
C GLY A 114 27.91 -21.07 -7.57
N ILE A 115 27.13 -21.23 -6.48
CA ILE A 115 27.56 -21.97 -5.29
C ILE A 115 27.91 -23.42 -5.65
N PHE A 116 27.08 -24.10 -6.44
CA PHE A 116 27.39 -25.45 -6.90
C PHE A 116 28.65 -25.50 -7.78
N ALA A 117 28.88 -24.51 -8.64
CA ALA A 117 30.10 -24.42 -9.44
C ALA A 117 31.35 -24.26 -8.56
N PHE A 118 31.28 -23.44 -7.49
CA PHE A 118 32.36 -23.33 -6.52
C PHE A 118 32.57 -24.61 -5.70
N LEU A 119 31.50 -25.27 -5.25
CA LEU A 119 31.59 -26.55 -4.53
C LEU A 119 32.18 -27.67 -5.39
N ALA A 120 31.82 -27.71 -6.68
CA ALA A 120 32.36 -28.62 -7.67
C ALA A 120 33.84 -28.36 -7.99
N TYR A 121 34.33 -27.14 -7.75
CA TYR A 121 35.76 -26.84 -7.78
C TYR A 121 36.44 -27.29 -6.47
N LYS A 122 35.89 -26.89 -5.31
CA LYS A 122 36.37 -27.32 -3.98
C LYS A 122 35.20 -27.34 -2.99
N PRO A 123 34.98 -28.42 -2.21
CA PRO A 123 35.86 -29.58 -1.98
C PRO A 123 35.70 -30.76 -2.95
N PHE A 124 34.65 -30.82 -3.77
CA PHE A 124 34.33 -32.04 -4.54
C PHE A 124 35.22 -32.27 -5.78
N GLY A 125 36.04 -31.28 -6.16
CA GLY A 125 36.94 -31.37 -7.31
C GLY A 125 38.33 -31.95 -7.01
N GLU A 126 38.67 -32.26 -5.76
CA GLU A 126 39.99 -32.80 -5.40
C GLU A 126 40.14 -34.28 -5.82
N PRO A 127 41.34 -34.75 -6.26
CA PRO A 127 42.64 -34.05 -6.26
C PRO A 127 42.94 -33.19 -7.51
N ASN A 128 42.15 -33.30 -8.58
CA ASN A 128 42.36 -32.56 -9.83
C ASN A 128 41.20 -31.60 -10.12
N PRO A 129 41.17 -30.41 -9.48
CA PRO A 129 40.06 -29.49 -9.63
C PRO A 129 40.02 -28.89 -11.03
N SER A 130 38.85 -28.95 -11.68
CA SER A 130 38.65 -28.38 -13.01
C SER A 130 38.57 -26.86 -12.93
N VAL A 131 39.55 -26.16 -13.54
CA VAL A 131 39.56 -24.69 -13.65
C VAL A 131 38.31 -24.16 -14.36
N THR A 132 37.66 -24.98 -15.20
CA THR A 132 36.39 -24.66 -15.85
C THR A 132 35.26 -24.41 -14.84
N ASN A 133 35.21 -25.13 -13.73
CA ASN A 133 34.18 -24.94 -12.69
C ASN A 133 34.36 -23.60 -11.97
N LEU A 134 35.61 -23.21 -11.71
CA LEU A 134 35.94 -21.90 -11.14
C LEU A 134 35.58 -20.78 -12.11
N ALA A 135 35.95 -20.92 -13.39
CA ALA A 135 35.62 -19.96 -14.42
C ALA A 135 34.09 -19.80 -14.58
N LEU A 136 33.34 -20.90 -14.54
CA LEU A 136 31.87 -20.88 -14.58
C LEU A 136 31.28 -20.08 -13.41
N GLY A 137 31.75 -20.30 -12.19
CA GLY A 137 31.31 -19.54 -11.02
C GLY A 137 31.56 -18.04 -11.15
N ILE A 138 32.75 -17.65 -11.62
CA ILE A 138 33.11 -16.24 -11.85
C ILE A 138 32.22 -15.61 -12.93
N VAL A 139 32.00 -16.31 -14.05
CA VAL A 139 31.13 -15.84 -15.13
C VAL A 139 29.69 -15.65 -14.65
N LEU A 140 29.18 -16.58 -13.83
CA LEU A 140 27.83 -16.47 -13.26
C LEU A 140 27.68 -15.23 -12.37
N VAL A 141 28.67 -14.94 -11.51
CA VAL A 141 28.65 -13.72 -10.68
C VAL A 141 28.64 -12.45 -11.55
N LEU A 142 29.44 -12.44 -12.62
CA LEU A 142 29.47 -11.32 -13.56
C LEU A 142 28.13 -11.13 -14.28
N VAL A 143 27.51 -12.23 -14.73
CA VAL A 143 26.19 -12.22 -15.38
C VAL A 143 25.11 -11.71 -14.42
N ILE A 144 25.08 -12.18 -13.17
CA ILE A 144 24.14 -11.72 -12.13
C ILE A 144 24.29 -10.21 -11.91
N THR A 145 25.53 -9.73 -11.79
CA THR A 145 25.80 -8.31 -11.55
C THR A 145 25.32 -7.44 -12.71
N CYS A 146 25.66 -7.83 -13.95
CA CYS A 146 25.25 -7.11 -15.15
C CYS A 146 23.72 -7.09 -15.30
N ASN A 147 23.07 -8.24 -15.14
CA ASN A 147 21.61 -8.37 -15.24
C ASN A 147 20.90 -7.50 -14.18
N SER A 148 21.38 -7.53 -12.94
CA SER A 148 20.79 -6.73 -11.84
C SER A 148 20.89 -5.22 -12.11
N ILE A 149 22.03 -4.75 -12.63
CA ILE A 149 22.20 -3.34 -13.01
C ILE A 149 21.22 -2.95 -14.12
N LEU A 150 21.08 -3.78 -15.15
CA LEU A 150 20.14 -3.54 -16.25
C LEU A 150 18.69 -3.51 -15.76
N ASN A 151 18.31 -4.43 -14.88
CA ASN A 151 16.95 -4.48 -14.32
C ASN A 151 16.65 -3.23 -13.48
N VAL A 152 17.56 -2.84 -12.59
CA VAL A 152 17.41 -1.61 -11.79
C VAL A 152 17.32 -0.39 -12.69
N TYR A 153 18.15 -0.30 -13.74
CA TYR A 153 18.10 0.81 -14.68
C TYR A 153 16.75 0.90 -15.42
N GLN A 154 16.22 -0.24 -15.88
CA GLN A 154 14.92 -0.32 -16.53
C GLN A 154 13.79 0.05 -15.57
N GLU A 155 13.86 -0.40 -14.33
CA GLU A 155 12.87 -0.11 -13.30
C GLU A 155 12.83 1.39 -12.95
N ILE A 156 13.99 2.02 -12.74
CA ILE A 156 14.10 3.46 -12.49
C ILE A 156 13.56 4.26 -13.69
N LYS A 157 13.87 3.83 -14.92
CA LYS A 157 13.37 4.47 -16.13
C LYS A 157 11.83 4.39 -16.20
N SER A 158 11.26 3.22 -15.93
CA SER A 158 9.82 3.01 -15.90
C SER A 158 9.11 3.89 -14.86
N ILE A 159 9.65 3.95 -13.64
CA ILE A 159 9.11 4.78 -12.56
C ILE A 159 9.10 6.27 -12.96
N LYS A 160 10.19 6.76 -13.55
CA LYS A 160 10.29 8.15 -14.01
C LYS A 160 9.28 8.48 -15.11
N ILE A 161 9.09 7.57 -16.07
CA ILE A 161 8.12 7.75 -17.16
C ILE A 161 6.71 7.89 -16.57
N VAL A 162 6.30 6.97 -15.71
CA VAL A 162 4.97 7.01 -15.07
C VAL A 162 4.79 8.30 -14.27
N ALA A 163 5.78 8.69 -13.47
CA ALA A 163 5.73 9.93 -12.70
C ALA A 163 5.60 11.17 -13.61
N SER A 164 6.26 11.19 -14.77
CA SER A 164 6.17 12.32 -15.70
C SER A 164 4.78 12.46 -16.32
N PHE A 165 4.11 11.35 -16.66
CA PHE A 165 2.75 11.38 -17.19
C PHE A 165 1.75 11.93 -16.18
N SER A 166 1.84 11.54 -14.91
CA SER A 166 0.94 12.03 -13.86
C SER A 166 1.05 13.55 -13.63
N ASN A 167 2.19 14.16 -13.91
CA ASN A 167 2.40 15.60 -13.75
C ASN A 167 1.96 16.43 -14.96
N LEU A 168 1.83 15.82 -16.14
CA LEU A 168 1.52 16.54 -17.38
C LEU A 168 0.02 16.86 -17.53
N LEU A 169 -0.85 16.15 -16.86
CA LEU A 169 -2.30 16.32 -16.95
C LEU A 169 -2.88 16.67 -15.57
N PRO A 170 -2.81 17.95 -15.14
CA PRO A 170 -3.50 18.38 -13.94
C PRO A 170 -4.99 18.11 -14.13
N THR A 171 -5.57 17.36 -13.18
CA THR A 171 -7.02 17.10 -13.22
C THR A 171 -7.74 18.38 -12.81
N ILE A 172 -8.61 18.89 -13.67
CA ILE A 172 -9.39 20.11 -13.42
C ILE A 172 -10.79 19.70 -12.97
N ALA A 173 -11.32 20.42 -11.99
CA ALA A 173 -12.70 20.32 -11.55
C ALA A 173 -13.41 21.67 -11.72
N THR A 174 -14.70 21.63 -12.03
CA THR A 174 -15.54 22.84 -12.05
C THR A 174 -16.18 22.99 -10.68
N VAL A 175 -15.94 24.12 -10.02
CA VAL A 175 -16.50 24.43 -8.70
C VAL A 175 -17.23 25.77 -8.71
N ARG A 176 -18.17 25.95 -7.78
CA ARG A 176 -18.80 27.23 -7.52
C ARG A 176 -18.21 27.88 -6.27
N ARG A 177 -17.61 29.05 -6.43
CA ARG A 177 -17.11 29.89 -5.31
C ARG A 177 -17.41 31.35 -5.63
N ASP A 178 -17.68 32.16 -4.61
CA ASP A 178 -18.06 33.59 -4.75
C ASP A 178 -19.20 33.84 -5.77
N GLY A 179 -20.14 32.90 -5.88
CA GLY A 179 -21.29 32.97 -6.79
C GLY A 179 -20.98 32.68 -8.26
N ARG A 180 -19.75 32.30 -8.60
CA ARG A 180 -19.31 32.04 -9.98
C ARG A 180 -18.79 30.62 -10.14
N GLU A 181 -18.99 30.07 -11.32
CA GLU A 181 -18.39 28.80 -11.72
C GLU A 181 -16.96 29.05 -12.20
N GLN A 182 -16.02 28.32 -11.63
CA GLN A 182 -14.61 28.39 -12.00
C GLN A 182 -13.98 27.01 -12.12
N GLN A 183 -13.04 26.90 -13.05
CA GLN A 183 -12.24 25.70 -13.23
C GLN A 183 -10.98 25.82 -12.38
N ILE A 184 -10.79 24.88 -11.46
CA ILE A 184 -9.63 24.83 -10.57
C ILE A 184 -8.93 23.48 -10.68
N VAL A 185 -7.66 23.45 -10.31
CA VAL A 185 -6.94 22.19 -10.14
C VAL A 185 -7.57 21.42 -8.98
N THR A 186 -7.82 20.13 -9.18
CA THR A 186 -8.46 19.23 -8.19
C THR A 186 -7.79 19.26 -6.82
N ASP A 187 -6.47 19.46 -6.82
CA ASP A 187 -5.65 19.57 -5.61
C ASP A 187 -6.02 20.75 -4.70
N GLN A 188 -6.68 21.79 -5.23
CA GLN A 188 -7.08 22.99 -4.50
C GLN A 188 -8.51 22.91 -3.93
N ILE A 189 -9.20 21.81 -4.17
CA ILE A 189 -10.54 21.56 -3.63
C ILE A 189 -10.42 21.39 -2.12
N VAL A 190 -11.37 21.97 -1.39
CA VAL A 190 -11.47 21.88 0.06
C VAL A 190 -12.82 21.32 0.51
N PRO A 191 -12.91 20.73 1.71
CA PRO A 191 -14.20 20.36 2.28
C PRO A 191 -15.16 21.55 2.31
N GLY A 192 -16.37 21.35 1.77
CA GLY A 192 -17.38 22.42 1.63
C GLY A 192 -17.48 23.04 0.24
N ASP A 193 -16.56 22.75 -0.68
CA ASP A 193 -16.72 23.19 -2.08
C ASP A 193 -17.97 22.59 -2.73
N ILE A 194 -18.66 23.40 -3.53
CA ILE A 194 -19.76 22.92 -4.39
C ILE A 194 -19.16 22.60 -5.75
N ILE A 195 -19.16 21.31 -6.09
CA ILE A 195 -18.56 20.79 -7.31
C ILE A 195 -19.66 20.52 -8.34
N LEU A 196 -19.44 20.99 -9.57
CA LEU A 196 -20.30 20.71 -10.70
C LEU A 196 -19.67 19.61 -11.53
N VAL A 197 -20.37 18.48 -11.60
CA VAL A 197 -19.92 17.28 -12.32
C VAL A 197 -20.83 17.08 -13.52
N ARG A 198 -20.24 16.96 -14.71
CA ARG A 198 -20.95 16.66 -15.95
C ARG A 198 -20.71 15.20 -16.37
N MET A 199 -21.52 14.72 -17.30
CA MET A 199 -21.34 13.38 -17.86
C MET A 199 -19.96 13.26 -18.53
N GLY A 200 -19.18 12.27 -18.09
CA GLY A 200 -17.81 12.05 -18.56
C GLY A 200 -16.71 12.69 -17.69
N ASP A 201 -17.08 13.54 -16.72
CA ASP A 201 -16.11 14.07 -15.76
C ASP A 201 -15.74 13.00 -14.72
N LYS A 202 -14.47 12.99 -14.33
CA LYS A 202 -14.01 12.19 -13.19
C LYS A 202 -14.36 12.91 -11.89
N LEU A 203 -14.88 12.19 -10.91
CA LEU A 203 -15.11 12.76 -9.56
C LEU A 203 -13.77 13.17 -8.92
N PRO A 204 -13.61 14.43 -8.48
CA PRO A 204 -12.33 14.95 -8.01
C PRO A 204 -12.05 14.66 -6.52
N ALA A 205 -13.08 14.33 -5.74
CA ALA A 205 -13.02 13.99 -4.32
C ALA A 205 -14.25 13.16 -3.92
N ASP A 206 -14.30 12.71 -2.66
CA ASP A 206 -15.52 12.14 -2.08
C ASP A 206 -16.57 13.23 -1.90
N CYS A 207 -17.72 13.05 -2.54
CA CYS A 207 -18.77 14.06 -2.63
C CYS A 207 -20.10 13.56 -2.07
N ARG A 208 -20.87 14.48 -1.49
CA ARG A 208 -22.29 14.29 -1.21
C ARG A 208 -23.13 14.98 -2.28
N PHE A 209 -24.02 14.23 -2.92
CA PHE A 209 -24.95 14.80 -3.90
C PHE A 209 -26.00 15.69 -3.20
N ILE A 210 -26.08 16.95 -3.63
CA ILE A 210 -27.05 17.93 -3.15
C ILE A 210 -28.21 18.15 -4.15
N SER A 211 -27.92 17.99 -5.43
CA SER A 211 -28.88 18.06 -6.54
C SER A 211 -28.34 17.20 -7.68
N CYS A 212 -29.24 16.54 -8.40
CA CYS A 212 -28.90 15.61 -9.46
C CYS A 212 -30.02 15.59 -10.51
N GLU A 213 -29.65 15.80 -11.77
CA GLU A 213 -30.56 15.72 -12.92
C GLU A 213 -29.98 14.74 -13.93
N GLY A 214 -30.70 13.65 -14.21
CA GLY A 214 -30.34 12.72 -15.29
C GLY A 214 -29.05 11.90 -15.09
N LEU A 215 -28.48 11.86 -13.88
CA LEU A 215 -27.42 10.90 -13.54
C LEU A 215 -28.05 9.50 -13.52
N LYS A 216 -27.62 8.64 -14.43
CA LYS A 216 -28.08 7.25 -14.57
C LYS A 216 -26.96 6.29 -14.20
#